data_AF-A0A380Q4C9-F1
#
_entry.id   AF-A0A380Q4C9-F1
#
_cell.length_a   1.000
_cell.length_b   1.000
_cell.length_c   1.000
_cell.angle_alpha   90.00
_cell.angle_beta   90.00
_cell.angle_gamma   90.00
#
_symmetry.space_group_name_H-M   'P 1'
#
loop_
_entity.id
_entity.type
_entity.pdbx_description
1 polymer ?
#
loop_
_entity_poly.entity_id
_entity_poly.type
_entity_poly.pdbx_seq_one_letter_code
_entity_poly.pdbx_strand_id
1 'polypeptide(L)' 'MDKLEPCEVSDVLFNLSRMLEVAQLMICEPDGEEIGLDILAFCTERAAKAAKNIEGVNYARTAA' A
#
# COMPACT_ATOMS: atom_id res chain seq x y z
N MET A 1 -12.17 -4.99 -12.95
CA MET A 1 -11.46 -5.13 -11.66
C MET A 1 -12.53 -5.10 -10.60
N ASP A 2 -12.63 -6.19 -9.85
CA ASP A 2 -13.61 -6.29 -8.77
C ASP A 2 -13.25 -5.31 -7.64
N LYS A 3 -14.27 -4.76 -6.99
CA LYS A 3 -14.08 -3.84 -5.86
C LYS A 3 -13.59 -4.65 -4.65
N LEU A 4 -12.61 -4.11 -3.94
CA LEU A 4 -12.14 -4.67 -2.69
C LEU A 4 -13.17 -4.41 -1.57
N GLU A 5 -13.38 -5.41 -0.72
CA GLU A 5 -14.14 -5.26 0.53
C GLU A 5 -13.37 -4.36 1.53
N PRO A 6 -14.04 -3.73 2.50
CA PRO A 6 -13.39 -2.77 3.40
C PRO A 6 -12.24 -3.38 4.22
N CYS A 7 -12.36 -4.64 4.64
CA CYS A 7 -11.29 -5.37 5.31
C CYS A 7 -10.09 -5.60 4.39
N GLU A 8 -10.32 -5.95 3.13
CA GLU A 8 -9.27 -6.17 2.14
C GLU A 8 -8.52 -4.87 1.83
N VAL A 9 -9.21 -3.73 1.80
CA VAL A 9 -8.58 -2.41 1.67
C VAL A 9 -7.66 -2.13 2.88
N SER A 10 -8.13 -2.41 4.09
CA SER A 10 -7.33 -2.25 5.31
C SER A 10 -6.08 -3.14 5.31
N ASP A 11 -6.22 -4.41 4.91
CA ASP A 11 -5.10 -5.35 4.83
C ASP A 11 -4.08 -4.94 3.76
N VAL A 12 -4.54 -4.45 2.61
CA VAL A 12 -3.67 -3.92 1.55
C VAL A 12 -2.89 -2.70 2.05
N LEU A 13 -3.55 -1.75 2.72
CA LEU A 13 -2.89 -0.57 3.28
C LEU A 13 -1.88 -0.94 4.36
N PHE A 14 -2.20 -1.89 5.24
CA PHE A 14 -1.28 -2.37 6.27
C PHE A 14 -0.04 -3.04 5.68
N ASN A 15 -0.22 -3.90 4.67
CA ASN A 15 0.91 -4.55 4.00
C ASN A 15 1.79 -3.53 3.27
N LEU A 16 1.18 -2.51 2.65
CA LEU A 16 1.91 -1.43 1.98
C LEU A 16 2.73 -0.60 2.95
N SER A 17 2.22 -0.27 4.14
CA SER A 17 2.99 0.50 5.12
C SER A 17 4.24 -0.26 5.57
N ARG A 18 4.13 -1.58 5.78
CA ARG A 18 5.26 -2.44 6.13
C ARG A 18 6.31 -2.54 5.02
N MET A 19 5.87 -2.62 3.76
CA MET A 19 6.79 -2.65 2.62
C MET A 19 7.50 -1.29 2.42
N LEU A 20 6.82 -0.17 2.70
CA LEU A 20 7.44 1.16 2.66
C LEU A 20 8.50 1.34 3.75
N GLU A 21 8.28 0.82 4.97
CA GLU A 21 9.31 0.81 6.01
C GLU A 21 10.58 0.08 5.54
N VAL A 22 10.43 -1.08 4.90
CA VAL A 22 11.55 -1.85 4.35
C VAL A 22 12.25 -1.09 3.21
N ALA A 23 11.48 -0.53 2.27
CA ALA A 23 12.02 0.27 1.17
C ALA A 23 12.87 1.42 1.70
N GLN A 24 12.38 2.13 2.71
CA GLN A 24 13.04 3.31 3.27
C GLN A 24 14.35 2.95 3.98
N LEU A 25 14.40 1.80 4.67
CA LEU A 25 15.64 1.26 5.24
C LEU A 25 16.65 0.89 4.15
N MET A 26 16.19 0.25 3.07
CA MET A 26 17.06 -0.19 1.98
C MET A 26 17.57 0.95 1.09
N ILE A 27 16.78 2.00 0.86
CA ILE A 27 17.21 3.20 0.12
C ILE A 27 18.40 3.89 0.79
N CYS A 28 18.50 3.82 2.11
CA CYS A 28 19.61 4.41 2.85
C CYS A 28 20.89 3.57 2.83
N GLU A 29 20.84 2.33 2.31
CA GLU A 29 21.97 1.41 2.23
C GLU A 29 22.59 1.44 0.82
N PRO A 30 23.93 1.58 0.67
CA PRO A 30 24.59 1.69 -0.64
C PRO A 30 24.32 0.51 -1.58
N ASP A 31 24.22 -0.71 -1.04
CA ASP A 31 23.94 -1.93 -1.80
C ASP A 31 22.44 -2.23 -1.92
N GLY A 32 21.61 -1.49 -1.18
CA GLY A 32 20.16 -1.69 -1.09
C GLY A 32 19.34 -0.66 -1.86
N GLU A 33 19.97 0.40 -2.38
CA GLU A 33 19.27 1.56 -2.95
C GLU A 33 18.34 1.19 -4.11
N GLU A 34 18.84 0.42 -5.08
CA GLU A 34 18.05 -0.02 -6.26
C GLU A 34 16.84 -0.86 -5.84
N ILE A 35 17.04 -1.84 -4.97
CA ILE A 35 15.96 -2.71 -4.47
C ILE A 35 14.94 -1.88 -3.67
N GLY A 36 15.43 -0.95 -2.85
CA GLY A 36 14.57 -0.06 -2.08
C GLY A 36 13.69 0.82 -2.97
N LEU A 37 14.24 1.35 -4.07
CA LEU A 37 13.50 2.12 -5.07
C LEU A 37 12.45 1.27 -5.81
N ASP A 38 12.78 0.01 -6.15
CA ASP A 38 11.83 -0.91 -6.77
C ASP A 38 10.64 -1.22 -5.85
N ILE A 39 10.91 -1.46 -4.56
CA ILE A 39 9.86 -1.68 -3.56
C ILE A 39 9.01 -0.42 -3.41
N LEU A 40 9.63 0.76 -3.38
CA LEU A 40 8.92 2.04 -3.31
C LEU A 40 8.00 2.26 -4.52
N ALA A 41 8.46 1.94 -5.73
CA ALA A 41 7.67 2.04 -6.96
C ALA A 41 6.46 1.09 -6.92
N PHE A 42 6.67 -0.17 -6.51
CA PHE A 42 5.60 -1.15 -6.33
C PHE A 42 4.56 -0.68 -5.31
N CYS A 43 5.01 -0.20 -4.15
CA CYS A 43 4.13 0.30 -3.10
C CYS A 43 3.31 1.49 -3.57
N THR A 44 3.91 2.42 -4.31
CA THR A 44 3.23 3.60 -4.86
C THR A 44 2.14 3.21 -5.84
N GLU A 45 2.41 2.29 -6.77
CA GLU A 45 1.41 1.81 -7.74
C GLU A 45 0.23 1.12 -7.04
N ARG A 46 0.53 0.29 -6.03
CA ARG A 46 -0.49 -0.42 -5.25
C ARG A 46 -1.30 0.52 -4.36
N ALA A 47 -0.67 1.52 -3.74
CA ALA A 47 -1.36 2.55 -2.97
C ALA A 47 -2.31 3.37 -3.85
N ALA A 48 -1.89 3.74 -5.07
CA ALA A 48 -2.76 4.44 -6.03
C ALA A 48 -3.98 3.59 -6.44
N LYS A 49 -3.80 2.26 -6.60
CA LYS A 49 -4.92 1.34 -6.87
C LYS A 49 -5.86 1.20 -5.67
N ALA A 50 -5.33 1.12 -4.45
CA ALA A 50 -6.14 1.08 -3.23
C ALA A 50 -6.90 2.40 -3.02
N ALA A 51 -6.25 3.54 -3.22
CA ALA A 51 -6.87 4.86 -3.13
C ALA A 51 -8.06 5.03 -4.10
N LYS A 52 -7.94 4.53 -5.34
CA LYS A 52 -9.06 4.49 -6.30
C LYS A 52 -10.23 3.61 -5.88
N ASN A 53 -10.00 2.61 -5.01
CA ASN A 53 -11.07 1.84 -4.40
C ASN A 53 -11.69 2.55 -3.18
N ILE A 54 -11.06 3.59 -2.64
CA ILE A 54 -11.56 4.39 -1.52
C ILE A 54 -12.32 5.63 -2.04
N GLU A 55 -11.85 6.25 -3.12
CA GLU A 55 -12.46 7.43 -3.72
C GLU A 55 -13.87 7.10 -4.25
N GLY A 56 -14.90 7.63 -3.59
CA GLY A 56 -16.31 7.36 -3.90
C GLY A 56 -16.96 6.23 -3.10
N VAL A 57 -16.26 5.61 -2.15
CA VAL A 57 -16.83 4.57 -1.27
C VAL A 57 -17.15 5.17 0.09
N ASN A 58 -18.45 5.26 0.38
CA ASN A 58 -18.94 5.56 1.71
C ASN A 58 -18.88 4.26 2.52
N TYR A 59 -17.73 3.97 3.12
CA TYR A 59 -17.56 2.85 4.04
C TYR A 59 -18.42 3.13 5.28
N ALA A 60 -19.71 2.81 5.19
CA ALA A 60 -20.58 2.79 6.36
C ALA A 60 -19.93 1.81 7.34
N ARG A 61 -19.42 2.35 8.44
CA ARG A 61 -18.85 1.59 9.55
C ARG A 61 -19.86 0.52 9.92
N THR A 62 -19.64 -0.72 9.48
CA THR A 62 -20.39 -1.87 9.99
C THR A 62 -19.91 -2.03 11.43
N ALA A 63 -20.62 -1.34 12.33
CA ALA A 63 -20.55 -1.58 13.74
C ALA A 63 -21.07 -3.01 13.95
N ALA A 64 -20.17 -3.89 14.38
CA ALA A 64 -20.51 -5.13 15.07
C ALA A 64 -20.02 -4.97 16.51
#